data_AF-A0A2P5YXF5-F1
#
_entry.id   AF-A0A2P5YXF5-F1
#
_cell.length_a   1.000
_cell.length_b   1.000
_cell.length_c   1.000
_cell.angle_alpha   90.00
_cell.angle_beta   90.00
_cell.angle_gamma   90.00
#
_symmetry.space_group_name_H-M   'P 1'
#
loop_
_entity.id
_entity.type
_entity.pdbx_description
1 polymer ?
#
loop_
_entity_poly.entity_id
_entity_poly.type
_entity_poly.pdbx_seq_one_letter_code
_entity_poly.pdbx_strand_id
1 'polypeptide(L)'
;MSQLKRWERKECKPNSLPVLHKMHVKVGDTIKVISGRDKGKIGEISKIFKHNSTIVVKDINLKTKHMKSRGEDQPGQIIKIEAPIHSSNVMLYSKEKEVTSRVGHKVLDNGKKVRYLIKTGEILDSEENWKKLKEAAKEKTEVICKMRNEFYLRSICRCNKPAKVCG
;
A
#
# COMPACT_ATOMS: atom_id res chain seq x y z
N MET A 1 10.24 -5.40 17.03
CA MET A 1 9.48 -6.02 15.92
C MET A 1 9.93 -7.46 15.91
N SER A 2 9.02 -8.42 16.06
CA SER A 2 9.39 -9.84 16.05
C SER A 2 10.11 -10.14 14.73
N GLN A 3 11.33 -10.63 14.81
CA GLN A 3 12.03 -11.14 13.64
C GLN A 3 11.19 -12.26 13.04
N LEU A 4 11.10 -12.32 11.71
CA LEU A 4 10.44 -13.44 11.03
C LEU A 4 11.13 -14.73 11.44
N LYS A 5 10.35 -15.78 11.72
CA LYS A 5 10.94 -17.09 11.96
C LYS A 5 11.68 -17.55 10.71
N ARG A 6 12.76 -18.32 10.87
CA ARG A 6 13.64 -18.70 9.76
C ARG A 6 12.89 -19.35 8.59
N TRP A 7 11.86 -20.15 8.89
CA TRP A 7 11.00 -20.84 7.92
C TRP A 7 9.85 -20.00 7.36
N GLU A 8 9.57 -18.82 7.93
CA GLU A 8 8.53 -17.88 7.44
C GLU A 8 9.14 -16.84 6.46
N ARG A 9 10.40 -17.03 6.06
CA ARG A 9 11.05 -16.18 5.06
C ARG A 9 10.44 -16.43 3.68
N LYS A 10 10.60 -15.44 2.80
CA LYS A 10 10.10 -15.52 1.42
C LYS A 10 10.77 -16.70 0.71
N GLU A 11 9.97 -17.50 0.03
CA GLU A 11 10.46 -18.53 -0.87
C GLU A 11 11.17 -17.88 -2.06
N CYS A 12 12.33 -18.43 -2.43
CA CYS A 12 13.15 -17.94 -3.52
C CYS A 12 13.27 -19.00 -4.62
N LYS A 13 13.30 -18.54 -5.87
CA LYS A 13 13.64 -19.32 -7.06
C LYS A 13 15.14 -19.63 -7.10
N PRO A 14 15.59 -20.54 -7.99
CA PRO A 14 17.02 -20.83 -8.17
C PRO A 14 17.88 -19.59 -8.50
N ASN A 15 17.30 -18.60 -9.17
CA ASN A 15 17.96 -17.33 -9.48
C ASN A 15 17.87 -16.28 -8.34
N SER A 16 17.62 -16.70 -7.10
CA SER A 16 17.46 -15.88 -5.89
C SER A 16 16.24 -14.94 -5.84
N LEU A 17 15.46 -14.82 -6.92
CA LEU A 17 14.26 -13.98 -6.92
C LEU A 17 13.14 -14.59 -6.07
N PRO A 18 12.33 -13.77 -5.38
CA PRO A 18 11.20 -14.29 -4.61
C PRO A 18 10.14 -14.90 -5.53
N VAL A 19 9.47 -15.94 -5.06
CA VAL A 19 8.26 -16.47 -5.68
C VAL A 19 7.13 -15.45 -5.49
N LEU A 20 6.43 -15.12 -6.59
CA LEU A 20 5.33 -14.15 -6.59
C LEU A 20 4.03 -14.84 -6.97
N HIS A 21 2.97 -14.57 -6.21
CA HIS A 21 1.65 -15.09 -6.51
C HIS A 21 0.87 -14.15 -7.43
N LYS A 22 0.10 -14.73 -8.34
CA LYS A 22 -0.83 -14.00 -9.20
C LYS A 22 -2.07 -13.62 -8.39
N MET A 23 -2.43 -12.34 -8.43
CA MET A 23 -3.56 -11.79 -7.68
C MET A 23 -4.59 -11.17 -8.63
N HIS A 24 -5.85 -11.12 -8.18
CA HIS A 24 -6.97 -10.60 -8.96
C HIS A 24 -7.23 -9.08 -8.76
N VAL A 25 -6.58 -8.46 -7.77
CA VAL A 25 -6.71 -7.05 -7.39
C VAL A 25 -5.50 -6.20 -7.78
N LYS A 26 -5.72 -4.90 -7.99
CA LYS A 26 -4.70 -3.87 -8.25
C LYS A 26 -4.79 -2.73 -7.23
N VAL A 27 -3.74 -1.91 -7.16
CA VAL A 27 -3.70 -0.74 -6.28
C VAL A 27 -4.73 0.28 -6.78
N GLY A 28 -5.49 0.88 -5.86
CA GLY A 28 -6.58 1.80 -6.21
C GLY A 28 -7.92 1.14 -6.52
N ASP A 29 -8.01 -0.20 -6.56
CA ASP A 29 -9.30 -0.88 -6.66
C ASP A 29 -10.12 -0.63 -5.39
N THR A 30 -11.44 -0.44 -5.56
CA THR A 30 -12.40 -0.42 -4.44
C THR A 30 -12.89 -1.84 -4.18
N ILE A 31 -12.86 -2.25 -2.92
CA ILE A 31 -13.18 -3.61 -2.50
C ILE A 31 -14.09 -3.63 -1.28
N LYS A 32 -14.76 -4.76 -1.08
CA LYS A 32 -15.49 -5.10 0.14
C LYS A 32 -14.88 -6.34 0.78
N VAL A 33 -14.78 -6.33 2.11
CA VAL A 33 -14.27 -7.47 2.88
C VAL A 33 -15.37 -8.53 3.03
N ILE A 34 -15.07 -9.76 2.64
CA ILE A 34 -15.98 -10.91 2.65
C ILE A 34 -15.96 -11.61 4.02
N SER A 35 -14.76 -11.79 4.57
CA SER A 35 -14.51 -12.60 5.76
C SER A 35 -13.45 -11.95 6.65
N GLY A 36 -13.51 -12.27 7.95
CA GLY A 36 -12.64 -11.72 8.99
C GLY A 36 -13.35 -10.71 9.88
N ARG A 37 -12.56 -10.00 10.71
CA ARG A 37 -13.07 -9.08 11.74
C ARG A 37 -13.81 -7.88 11.16
N ASP A 38 -13.36 -7.41 9.99
CA ASP A 38 -13.90 -6.23 9.33
C ASP A 38 -14.87 -6.58 8.19
N LYS A 39 -15.61 -7.69 8.32
CA LYS A 39 -16.56 -8.16 7.31
C LYS A 39 -17.58 -7.07 6.95
N GLY A 40 -17.81 -6.88 5.65
CA GLY A 40 -18.80 -5.95 5.13
C GLY A 40 -18.30 -4.52 4.91
N LYS A 41 -17.15 -4.14 5.49
CA LYS A 41 -16.55 -2.82 5.24
C LYS A 41 -16.05 -2.71 3.81
N ILE A 42 -16.16 -1.50 3.27
CA ILE A 42 -15.70 -1.13 1.94
C ILE A 42 -14.47 -0.24 2.10
N GLY A 43 -13.47 -0.41 1.24
CA GLY A 43 -12.27 0.40 1.27
C GLY A 43 -11.48 0.36 -0.03
N GLU A 44 -10.48 1.22 -0.13
CA GLU A 44 -9.58 1.30 -1.28
C GLU A 44 -8.22 0.68 -0.95
N ILE A 45 -7.65 -0.03 -1.92
CA ILE A 45 -6.36 -0.68 -1.75
C ILE A 45 -5.23 0.35 -1.81
N SER A 46 -4.46 0.43 -0.72
CA SER A 46 -3.28 1.29 -0.58
C SER A 46 -2.01 0.59 -1.09
N LYS A 47 -1.74 -0.64 -0.63
CA LYS A 47 -0.52 -1.39 -0.97
C LYS A 47 -0.80 -2.87 -1.20
N ILE A 48 0.03 -3.51 -2.02
CA ILE A 48 -0.09 -4.95 -2.35
C ILE A 48 1.25 -5.65 -2.10
N PHE A 49 1.20 -6.79 -1.42
CA PHE A 49 2.34 -7.67 -1.15
C PHE A 49 2.15 -9.01 -1.87
N LYS A 50 2.71 -9.13 -3.08
CA LYS A 50 2.53 -10.31 -3.95
C LYS A 50 3.20 -11.61 -3.46
N HIS A 51 4.19 -11.51 -2.59
CA HIS A 51 4.90 -12.67 -2.03
C HIS A 51 4.06 -13.41 -0.98
N ASN A 52 3.19 -12.70 -0.24
CA ASN A 52 2.30 -13.29 0.77
C ASN A 52 0.84 -13.31 0.31
N SER A 53 0.54 -12.84 -0.90
CA SER A 53 -0.83 -12.66 -1.39
C SER A 53 -1.71 -11.78 -0.49
N THR A 54 -1.11 -10.80 0.19
CA THR A 54 -1.80 -9.88 1.12
C THR A 54 -1.87 -8.45 0.58
N ILE A 55 -2.87 -7.70 1.03
CA ILE A 55 -3.13 -6.31 0.67
C ILE A 55 -3.31 -5.44 1.91
N VAL A 56 -3.02 -4.15 1.79
CA VAL A 56 -3.31 -3.12 2.81
C VAL A 56 -4.40 -2.22 2.27
N VAL A 57 -5.45 -2.04 3.06
CA VAL A 57 -6.67 -1.32 2.70
C VAL A 57 -6.83 -0.15 3.66
N LYS A 58 -7.21 1.01 3.15
CA LYS A 58 -7.37 2.22 3.97
C LYS A 58 -8.42 2.00 5.05
N ASP A 59 -8.11 2.40 6.28
CA ASP A 59 -9.02 2.38 7.44
C ASP A 59 -9.61 1.00 7.82
N ILE A 60 -9.06 -0.11 7.28
CA ILE A 60 -9.48 -1.48 7.60
C ILE A 60 -8.34 -2.20 8.33
N ASN A 61 -8.69 -3.08 9.28
CA ASN A 61 -7.75 -3.90 10.06
C ASN A 61 -6.71 -3.04 10.79
N LEU A 62 -7.20 -2.00 11.47
CA LEU A 62 -6.37 -1.10 12.27
C LEU A 62 -5.82 -1.83 13.50
N LYS A 63 -4.51 -1.67 13.72
CA LYS A 63 -3.82 -2.17 14.92
C LYS A 63 -3.17 -1.02 15.65
N THR A 64 -3.36 -1.00 16.96
CA THR A 64 -2.70 -0.04 17.85
C THR A 64 -1.24 -0.44 18.02
N LYS A 65 -0.32 0.44 17.61
CA LYS A 65 1.11 0.26 17.77
C LYS A 65 1.66 1.35 18.70
N HIS A 66 2.21 0.91 19.82
CA HIS A 66 2.98 1.77 20.70
C HIS A 66 4.35 2.04 20.07
N MET A 67 4.62 3.29 19.72
CA MET A 67 5.91 3.72 19.20
C MET A 67 6.72 4.34 20.33
N LYS A 68 7.87 3.72 20.63
CA LYS A 68 8.86 4.28 21.55
C LYS A 68 9.43 5.57 20.97
N SER A 69 9.73 6.52 21.85
CA SER A 69 10.48 7.72 21.49
C SER A 69 11.81 7.34 20.85
N ARG A 70 12.22 8.09 19.83
CA ARG A 70 13.50 7.91 19.12
C ARG A 70 14.55 8.97 19.48
N GLY A 71 14.16 10.00 20.23
CA GLY A 71 15.00 11.13 20.62
C GLY A 71 14.16 12.18 21.36
N GLU A 72 14.84 13.17 21.93
CA GLU A 72 14.22 14.22 22.77
C GLU A 72 13.11 14.98 22.05
N ASP A 73 13.27 15.19 20.73
CA ASP A 73 12.30 15.91 19.89
C ASP A 73 11.06 15.09 19.49
N GLN A 74 11.03 13.78 19.75
CA GLN A 74 9.92 12.91 19.35
C GLN A 74 9.39 12.11 20.54
N PRO A 75 8.34 12.59 21.24
CA PRO A 75 7.74 11.86 22.34
C PRO A 75 7.14 10.54 21.87
N GLY A 76 7.00 9.58 22.80
CA GLY A 76 6.33 8.30 22.51
C GLY A 76 4.86 8.52 22.13
N GLN A 77 4.36 7.77 21.15
CA GLN A 77 3.01 7.94 20.61
C GLN A 77 2.30 6.60 20.43
N ILE A 78 0.98 6.63 20.58
CA ILE A 78 0.09 5.50 20.29
C ILE A 78 -0.50 5.72 18.90
N ILE A 79 -0.02 4.97 17.91
CA ILE A 79 -0.40 5.15 16.50
C ILE A 79 -1.28 3.98 16.07
N LYS A 80 -2.36 4.27 15.34
CA LYS A 80 -3.17 3.24 14.67
C LYS A 80 -2.60 3.03 13.26
N ILE A 81 -2.21 1.80 12.96
CA ILE A 81 -1.62 1.44 11.65
C ILE A 81 -2.49 0.38 10.99
N GLU A 82 -2.69 0.54 9.68
CA GLU A 82 -3.35 -0.43 8.82
C GLU A 82 -2.51 -1.72 8.72
N ALA A 83 -3.11 -2.85 9.01
CA ALA A 83 -2.47 -4.16 8.89
C ALA A 83 -2.94 -4.91 7.64
N PRO A 84 -2.07 -5.74 7.04
CA PRO A 84 -2.40 -6.46 5.83
C PRO A 84 -3.51 -7.50 6.04
N ILE A 85 -4.33 -7.71 5.02
CA ILE A 85 -5.41 -8.70 4.91
C ILE A 85 -5.10 -9.62 3.73
N HIS A 86 -5.46 -10.90 3.81
CA HIS A 86 -5.27 -11.82 2.70
C HIS A 86 -6.22 -11.49 1.53
N SER A 87 -5.70 -11.55 0.30
CA SER A 87 -6.44 -11.16 -0.90
C SER A 87 -7.67 -12.03 -1.20
N SER A 88 -7.74 -13.27 -0.70
CA SER A 88 -8.94 -14.11 -0.83
C SER A 88 -10.15 -13.60 -0.04
N ASN A 89 -9.91 -12.78 0.99
CA ASN A 89 -10.97 -12.32 1.90
C ASN A 89 -11.64 -11.04 1.40
N VAL A 90 -11.36 -10.63 0.16
CA VAL A 90 -11.89 -9.40 -0.43
C VAL A 90 -12.48 -9.66 -1.80
N MET A 91 -13.52 -8.89 -2.14
CA MET A 91 -14.16 -8.89 -3.45
C MET A 91 -14.17 -7.47 -4.01
N LEU A 92 -14.14 -7.35 -5.34
CA LEU A 92 -14.27 -6.05 -6.01
C LEU A 92 -15.68 -5.51 -5.81
N TYR A 93 -15.76 -4.21 -5.59
CA TYR A 93 -17.00 -3.50 -5.29
C TYR A 93 -17.26 -2.43 -6.35
N SER A 94 -18.46 -2.46 -6.94
CA SER A 94 -18.96 -1.37 -7.78
C SER A 94 -19.56 -0.28 -6.90
N LYS A 95 -19.10 0.96 -7.06
CA LYS A 95 -19.71 2.13 -6.41
C LYS A 95 -21.05 2.51 -7.06
N GLU A 96 -21.25 2.18 -8.33
CA GLU A 96 -22.45 2.57 -9.09
C GLU A 96 -23.67 1.73 -8.72
N LYS A 97 -23.47 0.41 -8.62
CA LYS A 97 -24.57 -0.54 -8.38
C LYS A 97 -24.58 -1.08 -6.95
N GLU A 98 -23.59 -0.70 -6.13
CA GLU A 98 -23.41 -1.16 -4.74
C GLU A 98 -23.30 -2.69 -4.58
N VAL A 99 -22.92 -3.37 -5.67
CA VAL A 99 -22.81 -4.83 -5.71
C VAL A 99 -21.34 -5.26 -5.67
N THR A 100 -21.05 -6.27 -4.85
CA THR A 100 -19.80 -7.04 -4.94
C THR A 100 -19.90 -8.16 -5.96
N SER A 101 -18.86 -8.33 -6.76
CA SER A 101 -18.81 -9.43 -7.73
C SER A 101 -17.40 -9.98 -7.96
N ARG A 102 -17.37 -11.18 -8.57
CA ARG A 102 -16.13 -11.80 -9.06
C ARG A 102 -15.68 -11.11 -10.34
N VAL A 103 -14.39 -11.24 -10.64
CA VAL A 103 -13.76 -10.63 -11.82
C VAL A 103 -13.76 -11.59 -13.01
N GLY A 104 -14.14 -11.09 -14.17
CA GLY A 104 -13.96 -11.70 -15.47
C GLY A 104 -12.92 -10.94 -16.31
N HIS A 105 -12.53 -11.52 -17.44
CA HIS A 105 -11.65 -10.88 -18.42
C HIS A 105 -12.33 -10.79 -19.78
N LYS A 106 -12.28 -9.60 -20.40
CA LYS A 106 -12.81 -9.36 -21.75
C LYS A 106 -11.72 -8.72 -22.62
N VAL A 107 -11.73 -9.01 -23.91
CA VAL A 107 -10.90 -8.32 -24.90
C VAL A 107 -11.78 -7.25 -25.56
N LEU A 108 -11.31 -6.01 -25.58
CA LEU A 108 -11.97 -4.90 -26.26
C LEU A 108 -11.59 -4.88 -27.75
N ASP A 109 -12.34 -4.14 -28.54
CA ASP A 109 -12.11 -4.00 -29.99
C ASP A 109 -10.72 -3.42 -30.31
N ASN A 110 -10.18 -2.63 -29.38
CA ASN A 110 -8.81 -2.11 -29.43
C ASN A 110 -7.71 -3.18 -29.20
N GLY A 111 -8.08 -4.46 -29.05
CA GLY A 111 -7.17 -5.57 -28.74
C GLY A 111 -6.69 -5.64 -27.29
N LYS A 112 -7.11 -4.70 -26.43
CA LYS A 112 -6.70 -4.64 -25.01
C LYS A 112 -7.53 -5.57 -24.14
N LYS A 113 -6.86 -6.36 -23.29
CA LYS A 113 -7.51 -7.24 -22.30
C LYS A 113 -7.79 -6.48 -21.01
N VAL A 114 -9.07 -6.37 -20.64
CA VAL A 114 -9.54 -5.65 -19.45
C VAL A 114 -10.23 -6.58 -18.47
N ARG A 115 -10.23 -6.17 -17.19
CA ARG A 115 -11.04 -6.79 -16.14
C ARG A 115 -12.44 -6.19 -16.13
N TYR A 116 -13.47 -7.04 -15.97
CA TYR A 116 -14.85 -6.61 -15.78
C TYR A 116 -15.51 -7.34 -14.60
N LEU A 117 -16.55 -6.72 -14.03
CA LEU A 117 -17.38 -7.30 -12.98
C LEU A 117 -18.44 -8.21 -13.59
N ILE A 118 -18.49 -9.48 -13.18
CA ILE A 118 -19.38 -10.48 -13.81
C ILE A 118 -20.86 -10.13 -13.60
N LYS A 119 -21.24 -9.59 -12.44
CA LYS A 119 -22.64 -9.29 -12.13
C LYS A 119 -23.14 -8.02 -12.81
N THR A 120 -22.27 -7.03 -12.98
CA THR A 120 -22.67 -5.69 -13.43
C THR A 120 -22.26 -5.37 -14.86
N GLY A 121 -21.27 -6.10 -15.41
CA GLY A 121 -20.69 -5.83 -16.72
C GLY A 121 -19.71 -4.65 -16.75
N GLU A 122 -19.50 -3.96 -15.62
CA GLU A 122 -18.64 -2.78 -15.54
C GLU A 122 -17.16 -3.12 -15.75
N ILE A 123 -16.46 -2.26 -16.50
CA ILE A 123 -15.04 -2.40 -16.78
C ILE A 123 -14.24 -1.65 -15.71
N LEU A 124 -13.22 -2.30 -15.14
CA LEU A 124 -12.44 -1.77 -14.02
C LEU A 124 -11.12 -1.11 -14.43
N ASP A 125 -10.52 -1.59 -15.51
CA ASP A 125 -9.19 -1.17 -15.94
C ASP A 125 -9.31 -0.06 -16.99
N SER A 126 -9.19 1.20 -16.56
CA SER A 126 -9.01 2.34 -17.48
C SER A 126 -7.53 2.71 -17.61
N GLU A 127 -7.11 3.17 -18.78
CA GLU A 127 -5.72 3.58 -19.04
C GLU A 127 -5.32 4.81 -18.23
N GLU A 128 -6.29 5.66 -17.93
CA GLU A 128 -6.12 6.88 -17.16
C GLU A 128 -5.77 6.59 -15.70
N ASN A 129 -6.31 5.52 -15.13
CA ASN A 129 -6.05 5.16 -13.73
C ASN A 129 -4.56 4.90 -13.48
N TRP A 130 -3.88 4.28 -14.45
CA TRP A 130 -2.43 4.05 -14.37
C TRP A 130 -1.62 5.35 -14.37
N LYS A 131 -1.99 6.31 -15.23
CA LYS A 131 -1.30 7.61 -15.34
C LYS A 131 -1.46 8.39 -14.04
N LYS A 132 -2.69 8.45 -13.52
CA LYS A 132 -3.02 9.07 -12.23
C LYS A 132 -2.21 8.46 -11.08
N LEU A 133 -2.10 7.14 -11.02
CA LEU A 133 -1.32 6.46 -9.98
C LEU A 133 0.18 6.76 -10.09
N LYS A 134 0.71 6.89 -11.31
CA LYS A 134 2.11 7.24 -11.55
C LYS A 134 2.43 8.69 -11.19
N GLU A 135 1.58 9.62 -11.59
CA GLU A 135 1.72 11.05 -11.26
C GLU A 135 1.66 11.24 -9.75
N ALA A 136 0.67 10.63 -9.08
CA ALA A 136 0.59 10.65 -7.62
C ALA A 136 1.81 10.00 -6.93
N ALA A 137 2.46 9.03 -7.56
CA ALA A 137 3.71 8.45 -7.04
C ALA A 137 4.91 9.40 -7.22
N LYS A 138 4.98 10.09 -8.37
CA LYS A 138 6.03 11.08 -8.67
C LYS A 138 5.98 12.25 -7.69
N GLU A 139 4.81 12.82 -7.45
CA GLU A 139 4.61 13.90 -6.48
C GLU A 139 5.07 13.49 -5.08
N LYS A 140 4.70 12.28 -4.62
CA LYS A 140 5.16 11.75 -3.33
C LYS A 140 6.68 11.64 -3.25
N THR A 141 7.33 11.18 -4.32
CA THR A 141 8.80 11.10 -4.33
C THR A 141 9.46 12.47 -4.31
N GLU A 142 8.90 13.46 -5.00
CA GLU A 142 9.40 14.83 -5.01
C GLU A 142 9.27 15.50 -3.64
N VAL A 143 8.13 15.32 -2.96
CA VAL A 143 7.92 15.82 -1.59
C VAL A 143 8.93 15.19 -0.62
N ILE A 144 9.15 13.88 -0.69
CA ILE A 144 10.14 13.18 0.15
C ILE A 144 11.57 13.67 -0.15
N CYS A 145 11.89 13.90 -1.43
CA CYS A 145 13.21 14.37 -1.85
C CYS A 145 13.46 15.81 -1.38
N LYS A 146 12.46 16.70 -1.50
CA LYS A 146 12.49 18.06 -0.96
C LYS A 146 12.69 18.05 0.56
N MET A 147 11.92 17.23 1.29
CA MET A 147 12.08 17.09 2.74
C MET A 147 13.47 16.57 3.14
N ARG A 148 14.04 15.63 2.39
CA ARG A 148 15.39 15.11 2.63
C ARG A 148 16.46 16.17 2.37
N ASN A 149 16.36 16.93 1.28
CA ASN A 149 17.28 18.03 0.99
C ASN A 149 17.17 19.13 2.04
N GLU A 150 15.98 19.46 2.51
CA GLU A 150 15.77 20.45 3.56
C GLU A 150 16.35 19.99 4.91
N PHE A 151 16.18 18.70 5.25
CA PHE A 151 16.85 18.10 6.41
C PHE A 151 18.38 18.11 6.28
N TYR A 152 18.90 17.82 5.10
CA TYR A 152 20.33 17.82 4.80
C TYR A 152 20.92 19.24 4.93
N LEU A 153 20.28 20.25 4.35
CA LEU A 153 20.68 21.66 4.48
C LEU A 153 20.60 22.14 5.94
N ARG A 154 19.55 21.77 6.68
CA ARG A 154 19.45 22.07 8.13
C ARG A 154 20.50 21.35 8.98
N SER A 155 20.99 20.20 8.55
CA SER A 155 22.06 19.48 9.24
C SER A 155 23.43 20.11 9.00
N ILE A 156 23.70 20.61 7.78
CA ILE A 156 24.94 21.31 7.42
C ILE A 156 25.05 22.65 8.16
N CYS A 157 23.96 23.44 8.24
CA CYS A 157 23.98 24.72 8.96
C CYS A 157 24.19 24.59 10.48
N ARG A 158 23.95 23.42 11.09
CA ARG A 158 24.24 23.19 12.52
C ARG A 158 25.74 23.00 12.82
N CYS A 159 26.55 22.63 11.82
CA CYS A 159 27.99 22.44 12.00
C CYS A 159 28.81 23.75 11.95
N ASN A 160 28.24 24.85 11.47
CA ASN A 160 28.88 26.18 11.45
C ASN A 160 28.45 27.08 12.62
N LYS A 161 28.10 26.52 13.78
CA LYS A 161 27.99 27.32 15.01
C LYS A 161 29.41 27.57 15.51
N PRO A 162 29.91 28.83 15.57
CA PRO A 162 31.27 29.09 16.01
C PRO A 162 31.45 28.51 17.41
N ALA A 163 32.53 27.75 17.60
CA ALA A 163 32.93 27.27 18.92
C ALA A 163 32.94 28.48 19.86
N LYS A 164 32.08 28.46 20.90
CA LYS A 164 32.21 29.41 22.00
C LYS A 164 33.60 29.18 22.59
N VAL A 165 34.51 30.10 22.31
CA VAL A 165 35.82 30.19 22.96
C VAL A 165 35.52 30.33 24.45
N CYS A 166 35.79 29.28 25.22
CA CYS A 166 35.69 29.31 26.66
C CYS A 166 36.96 29.97 27.20
N GLY A 167 36.78 31.05 27.98
CA GLY A 167 37.69 31.54 29.02
C GLY A 167 39.07 31.96 28.58
#